data_AF-A0A087RBB9-F1
#
_entry.id   AF-A0A087RBB9-F1
#
_cell.length_a   1.000
_cell.length_b   1.000
_cell.length_c   1.000
_cell.angle_alpha   90.00
_cell.angle_beta   90.00
_cell.angle_gamma   90.00
#
_symmetry.space_group_name_H-M   'P 1'
#
loop_
_entity.id
_entity.type
_entity.pdbx_description
1 polymer ?
#
loop_
_entity_poly.entity_id
_entity_poly.type
_entity_poly.pdbx_seq_one_letter_code
_entity_poly.pdbx_strand_id
1 'polypeptide(L)'
;RVPKEKPKAEAAPKPRQAPTDEAQMAAAAALARMELKPKAKLPSSQEAIKNQVRKELMAEAAASEKGLSAEEEDPPSPDQEGAAAPSVSGVYFICPLTGAVVRKDKKEKHIREAIRSYFSVDPVAASIMEIHTFNRDQERVRVGVETMAKYLDNIYLHPEEEKYRKIKLQNKVFQERISCLEGIHRFFQAIGFETKTLPVPGQGKKSKQTTEEYYVLKEEMLTKLEDLKDYKEQLLSSEPVRAQLDRQLCVFKPSPEAARFELPNDFYNLTAEEIKREQRLRTEAVEKASMLRTRAMREKEEQREMRKYNYTLVRVRFPDGYILQGTFYARESVSVLYSFVREALRDDWLPFELLGPGGLKLTDENLAFNECGLVPSALLTLAWDAAVMADIQASGEEQPASPLKPELLSRVQTLS
;
A
#
# COMPACT_ATOMS: atom_id res chain seq x y z
N ARG A 1 -30.83 73.76 -61.24
CA ARG A 1 -31.78 74.53 -60.41
C ARG A 1 -31.17 74.69 -59.02
N VAL A 2 -30.71 75.89 -58.70
CA VAL A 2 -30.27 76.38 -57.36
C VAL A 2 -31.56 76.91 -56.67
N PRO A 3 -31.80 76.87 -55.33
CA PRO A 3 -30.98 77.49 -54.27
C PRO A 3 -30.94 76.72 -52.92
N LYS A 4 -29.98 76.86 -51.99
CA LYS A 4 -29.28 77.98 -51.30
C LYS A 4 -30.14 78.70 -50.24
N GLU A 5 -29.55 78.82 -49.03
CA GLU A 5 -29.87 79.72 -47.91
C GLU A 5 -31.06 79.32 -46.99
N LYS A 6 -31.10 79.54 -45.66
CA LYS A 6 -30.22 80.17 -44.64
C LYS A 6 -30.80 79.79 -43.24
N PRO A 7 -30.10 80.10 -42.12
CA PRO A 7 -30.32 79.55 -40.78
C PRO A 7 -31.43 80.27 -39.98
N LYS A 8 -31.89 79.67 -38.88
CA LYS A 8 -32.71 80.39 -37.88
C LYS A 8 -32.21 80.14 -36.46
N ALA A 9 -32.00 81.27 -35.77
CA ALA A 9 -31.33 81.44 -34.49
C ALA A 9 -32.13 80.94 -33.28
N GLU A 10 -31.38 80.66 -32.22
CA GLU A 10 -31.82 80.42 -30.83
C GLU A 10 -32.76 81.50 -30.29
N ALA A 11 -33.77 81.07 -29.54
CA ALA A 11 -34.50 81.88 -28.57
C ALA A 11 -34.22 81.34 -27.16
N ALA A 12 -33.90 82.23 -26.23
CA ALA A 12 -33.43 81.94 -24.87
C ALA A 12 -34.41 81.11 -24.02
N PRO A 13 -33.91 80.26 -23.10
CA PRO A 13 -34.73 79.31 -22.34
C PRO A 13 -35.48 79.97 -21.17
N LYS A 14 -36.78 79.66 -21.06
CA LYS A 14 -37.63 80.00 -19.90
C LYS A 14 -37.29 79.08 -18.70
N PRO A 15 -37.39 79.58 -17.45
CA PRO A 15 -37.01 78.83 -16.25
C PRO A 15 -37.86 77.57 -16.05
N ARG A 16 -37.19 76.45 -15.72
CA ARG A 16 -37.81 75.13 -15.52
C ARG A 16 -38.71 75.14 -14.28
N GLN A 17 -39.97 74.76 -14.45
CA GLN A 17 -40.92 74.54 -13.35
C GLN A 17 -40.52 73.30 -12.54
N ALA A 18 -40.72 73.36 -11.23
CA ALA A 18 -40.44 72.25 -10.32
C ALA A 18 -41.31 71.02 -10.69
N PRO A 19 -40.77 69.79 -10.56
CA PRO A 19 -41.50 68.57 -10.92
C PRO A 19 -42.73 68.40 -10.04
N THR A 20 -43.85 68.10 -10.69
CA THR A 20 -45.18 67.89 -10.10
C THR A 20 -45.19 66.75 -9.08
N ASP A 21 -46.10 66.81 -8.10
CA ASP A 21 -46.20 65.82 -7.00
C ASP A 21 -46.34 64.37 -7.49
N GLU A 22 -46.98 64.17 -8.64
CA GLU A 22 -47.07 62.85 -9.29
C GLU A 22 -45.71 62.29 -9.70
N ALA A 23 -44.81 63.14 -10.20
CA ALA A 23 -43.46 62.73 -10.58
C ALA A 23 -42.61 62.37 -9.35
N GLN A 24 -42.81 63.07 -8.23
CA GLN A 24 -42.14 62.77 -6.96
C GLN A 24 -42.68 61.47 -6.35
N MET A 25 -43.99 61.25 -6.40
CA MET A 25 -44.63 60.04 -5.92
C MET A 25 -44.23 58.81 -6.75
N ALA A 26 -44.12 58.96 -8.08
CA ALA A 26 -43.61 57.92 -8.96
C ALA A 26 -42.12 57.60 -8.68
N ALA A 27 -41.30 58.61 -8.40
CA ALA A 27 -39.90 58.42 -8.03
C ALA A 27 -39.77 57.68 -6.68
N ALA A 28 -40.58 58.04 -5.68
CA ALA A 28 -40.61 57.36 -4.39
C ALA A 28 -41.08 55.90 -4.51
N ALA A 29 -42.09 55.63 -5.34
CA ALA A 29 -42.55 54.27 -5.61
C ALA A 29 -41.51 53.41 -6.35
N ALA A 30 -40.70 54.02 -7.23
CA ALA A 30 -39.60 53.34 -7.91
C ALA A 30 -38.47 52.96 -6.94
N LEU A 31 -38.11 53.86 -6.01
CA LEU A 31 -37.11 53.59 -4.97
C LEU A 31 -37.58 52.47 -4.02
N ALA A 32 -38.84 52.48 -3.62
CA ALA A 32 -39.41 51.43 -2.75
C ALA A 32 -39.38 50.02 -3.41
N ARG A 33 -39.41 49.93 -4.74
CA ARG A 33 -39.26 48.65 -5.47
C ARG A 33 -37.82 48.16 -5.52
N MET A 34 -36.83 49.05 -5.46
CA MET A 34 -35.42 48.68 -5.44
C MET A 34 -34.92 48.25 -4.05
N GLU A 35 -35.58 48.70 -2.97
CA GLU A 35 -35.22 48.32 -1.59
C GLU A 35 -35.74 46.94 -1.15
N LEU A 36 -36.66 46.34 -1.90
CA LEU A 36 -37.07 44.94 -1.67
C LEU A 36 -35.97 43.98 -2.18
N LYS A 37 -35.07 43.58 -1.26
CA LYS A 37 -34.08 42.52 -1.47
C LYS A 37 -34.68 41.33 -2.25
N PRO A 38 -34.00 40.80 -3.28
CA PRO A 38 -34.50 39.63 -4.00
C PRO A 38 -34.59 38.43 -3.04
N LYS A 39 -35.79 37.85 -2.93
CA LYS A 39 -36.01 36.57 -2.23
C LYS A 39 -35.08 35.51 -2.84
N ALA A 40 -34.41 34.73 -1.97
CA ALA A 40 -33.55 33.64 -2.38
C ALA A 40 -34.31 32.71 -3.36
N LYS A 41 -33.77 32.53 -4.56
CA LYS A 41 -34.33 31.61 -5.56
C LYS A 41 -34.38 30.21 -4.94
N LEU A 42 -35.52 29.50 -5.07
CA LEU A 42 -35.56 28.07 -4.74
C LEU A 42 -34.48 27.36 -5.58
N PRO A 43 -33.69 26.45 -4.96
CA PRO A 43 -32.62 25.78 -5.67
C PRO A 43 -33.19 25.06 -6.90
N SER A 44 -32.52 25.25 -8.03
CA SER A 44 -32.85 24.52 -9.27
C SER A 44 -32.84 23.01 -8.98
N SER A 45 -33.64 22.21 -9.70
CA SER A 45 -33.65 20.74 -9.54
C SER A 45 -32.23 20.14 -9.59
N GLN A 46 -31.34 20.75 -10.36
CA GLN A 46 -29.92 20.38 -10.42
C GLN A 46 -29.13 20.71 -9.14
N GLU A 47 -29.43 21.81 -8.45
CA GLU A 47 -28.79 22.17 -7.18
C GLU A 47 -29.30 21.31 -6.02
N ALA A 48 -30.59 20.96 -6.02
CA ALA A 48 -31.15 20.01 -5.06
C ALA A 48 -30.48 18.62 -5.20
N ILE A 49 -30.32 18.13 -6.44
CA ILE A 49 -29.61 16.88 -6.73
C ILE A 49 -28.14 16.97 -6.29
N LYS A 50 -27.43 18.06 -6.62
CA LYS A 50 -26.03 18.25 -6.19
C LYS A 50 -25.88 18.28 -4.67
N ASN A 51 -26.79 18.95 -3.96
CA ASN A 51 -26.76 19.04 -2.51
C ASN A 51 -27.08 17.71 -1.84
N GLN A 52 -28.02 16.94 -2.40
CA GLN A 52 -28.33 15.59 -1.92
C GLN A 52 -27.14 14.65 -2.12
N VAL A 53 -26.55 14.62 -3.32
CA VAL A 53 -25.34 13.84 -3.62
C VAL A 53 -24.19 14.23 -2.70
N ARG A 54 -23.96 15.53 -2.48
CA ARG A 54 -22.90 16.02 -1.58
C ARG A 54 -23.14 15.61 -0.13
N LYS A 55 -24.39 15.66 0.34
CA LYS A 55 -24.77 15.27 1.70
C LYS A 55 -24.60 13.76 1.91
N GLU A 56 -24.99 12.95 0.93
CA GLU A 56 -24.79 11.49 0.94
C GLU A 56 -23.30 11.13 0.88
N LEU A 57 -22.49 11.79 0.04
CA LEU A 57 -21.04 11.61 0.00
C LEU A 57 -20.36 11.95 1.33
N MET A 58 -20.80 13.02 2.00
CA MET A 58 -20.30 13.38 3.33
C MET A 58 -20.73 12.38 4.41
N ALA A 59 -21.97 11.88 4.35
CA ALA A 59 -22.47 10.88 5.28
C ALA A 59 -21.75 9.53 5.11
N GLU A 60 -21.47 9.10 3.88
CA GLU A 60 -20.71 7.89 3.58
C GLU A 60 -19.23 8.02 3.95
N ALA A 61 -18.62 9.20 3.73
CA ALA A 61 -17.27 9.49 4.20
C ALA A 61 -17.19 9.40 5.75
N ALA A 62 -18.16 9.98 6.45
CA ALA A 62 -18.24 9.90 7.91
C ALA A 62 -18.52 8.48 8.43
N ALA A 63 -19.33 7.69 7.72
CA ALA A 63 -19.56 6.28 8.04
C ALA A 63 -18.32 5.41 7.77
N SER A 64 -17.57 5.71 6.71
CA SER A 64 -16.32 5.03 6.37
C SER A 64 -15.19 5.36 7.35
N GLU A 65 -15.13 6.59 7.90
CA GLU A 65 -14.17 6.93 8.96
C GLU A 65 -14.51 6.25 10.28
N LYS A 66 -15.81 6.10 10.60
CA LYS A 66 -16.25 5.28 11.73
C LYS A 66 -16.02 3.78 11.53
N GLY A 67 -16.12 3.28 10.30
CA GLY A 67 -15.80 1.88 9.96
C GLY A 67 -14.30 1.55 9.92
N LEU A 68 -13.42 2.54 10.06
CA LEU A 68 -11.98 2.32 10.26
C LEU A 68 -11.59 2.22 11.75
N SER A 69 -12.49 2.61 12.66
CA SER A 69 -12.29 2.50 14.11
C SER A 69 -13.22 1.50 14.79
N ALA A 70 -14.22 0.98 14.08
CA ALA A 70 -15.07 -0.12 14.50
C ALA A 70 -14.75 -1.35 13.62
N GLU A 71 -13.75 -2.12 14.02
CA GLU A 71 -13.87 -3.57 13.88
C GLU A 71 -15.12 -3.94 14.69
N GLU A 72 -16.22 -4.27 14.01
CA GLU A 72 -17.35 -4.92 14.64
C GLU A 72 -16.84 -6.28 15.12
N GLU A 73 -16.41 -6.33 16.39
CA GLU A 73 -16.49 -7.58 17.14
C GLU A 73 -17.98 -7.96 17.19
N ASP A 74 -18.36 -8.90 16.34
CA ASP A 74 -19.60 -9.64 16.52
C ASP A 74 -19.65 -10.13 17.98
N PRO A 75 -20.74 -9.91 18.73
CA PRO A 75 -20.86 -10.44 20.07
C PRO A 75 -20.75 -11.98 20.02
N PRO A 76 -20.06 -12.62 20.98
CA PRO A 76 -19.89 -14.06 20.96
C PRO A 76 -21.25 -14.73 21.09
N SER A 77 -21.67 -15.44 20.05
CA SER A 77 -22.71 -16.46 20.21
C SER A 77 -22.17 -17.53 21.16
N PRO A 78 -22.88 -17.87 22.25
CA PRO A 78 -22.55 -19.07 23.00
C PRO A 78 -22.88 -20.27 22.10
N ASP A 79 -21.96 -21.24 22.09
CA ASP A 79 -22.05 -22.54 21.42
C ASP A 79 -21.55 -22.59 19.96
N GLN A 80 -20.22 -22.49 19.78
CA GLN A 80 -19.52 -23.12 18.64
C GLN A 80 -18.54 -24.18 19.14
N GLU A 81 -19.08 -25.31 19.60
CA GLU A 81 -18.37 -26.59 19.62
C GLU A 81 -18.30 -27.11 18.17
N GLY A 82 -17.37 -26.56 17.38
CA GLY A 82 -17.21 -26.93 15.97
C GLY A 82 -16.63 -25.88 15.03
N ALA A 83 -15.98 -24.82 15.52
CA ALA A 83 -15.25 -23.91 14.65
C ALA A 83 -14.13 -24.68 13.93
N ALA A 84 -14.31 -24.93 12.63
CA ALA A 84 -13.33 -25.58 11.78
C ALA A 84 -11.97 -24.86 11.93
N ALA A 85 -10.90 -25.62 12.18
CA ALA A 85 -9.57 -25.06 12.33
C ALA A 85 -9.20 -24.23 11.09
N PRO A 86 -8.52 -23.07 11.26
CA PRO A 86 -8.16 -22.23 10.14
C PRO A 86 -7.27 -23.00 9.15
N SER A 87 -7.52 -22.80 7.85
CA SER A 87 -6.75 -23.47 6.77
C SER A 87 -5.25 -23.21 6.81
N VAL A 88 -4.82 -22.14 7.49
CA VAL A 88 -3.41 -21.81 7.77
C VAL A 88 -3.27 -21.24 9.18
N SER A 89 -2.17 -21.54 9.87
CA SER A 89 -1.90 -21.08 11.25
C SER A 89 -1.42 -19.61 11.35
N GLY A 90 -1.16 -18.97 10.21
CA GLY A 90 -0.70 -17.58 10.12
C GLY A 90 0.04 -17.30 8.81
N VAL A 91 0.55 -16.08 8.67
CA VAL A 91 1.43 -15.67 7.56
C VAL A 91 2.86 -15.61 8.06
N TYR A 92 3.78 -16.24 7.32
CA TYR A 92 5.17 -16.41 7.71
C TYR A 92 6.10 -15.75 6.69
N PHE A 93 7.31 -15.44 7.14
CA PHE A 93 8.30 -14.68 6.40
C PHE A 93 9.69 -15.27 6.62
N ILE A 94 10.52 -15.26 5.59
CA ILE A 94 11.91 -15.70 5.64
C ILE A 94 12.80 -14.46 5.78
N CYS A 95 13.65 -14.46 6.80
CA CYS A 95 14.65 -13.42 6.98
C CYS A 95 15.88 -13.71 6.09
N PRO A 96 16.26 -12.81 5.17
CA PRO A 96 17.39 -13.07 4.25
C PRO A 96 18.75 -13.17 4.96
N LEU A 97 18.90 -12.59 6.15
CA LEU A 97 20.17 -12.60 6.90
C LEU A 97 20.39 -13.88 7.70
N THR A 98 19.31 -14.53 8.13
CA THR A 98 19.38 -15.69 9.04
C THR A 98 18.79 -16.96 8.45
N GLY A 99 18.04 -16.85 7.35
CA GLY A 99 17.24 -17.95 6.78
C GLY A 99 16.06 -18.38 7.66
N ALA A 100 15.86 -17.76 8.82
CA ALA A 100 14.82 -18.16 9.77
C ALA A 100 13.42 -17.79 9.27
N VAL A 101 12.48 -18.72 9.47
CA VAL A 101 11.05 -18.53 9.22
C VAL A 101 10.39 -17.92 10.45
N VAL A 102 9.73 -16.77 10.28
CA VAL A 102 9.17 -15.96 11.36
C VAL A 102 7.74 -15.54 11.02
N ARG A 103 6.85 -15.54 12.01
CA ARG A 103 5.47 -15.03 11.82
C ARG A 103 5.45 -13.53 11.53
N LYS A 104 4.44 -13.07 10.81
CA LYS A 104 4.22 -11.66 10.41
C LYS A 104 4.38 -10.67 11.58
N ASP A 105 3.84 -11.00 12.75
CA ASP A 105 3.88 -10.20 13.97
C ASP A 105 5.28 -10.03 14.57
N LYS A 106 6.17 -11.00 14.35
CA LYS A 106 7.54 -11.00 14.91
C LYS A 106 8.62 -10.59 13.91
N LYS A 107 8.27 -10.46 12.62
CA LYS A 107 9.25 -10.24 11.54
C LYS A 107 10.13 -9.00 11.75
N GLU A 108 9.55 -7.87 12.17
CA GLU A 108 10.29 -6.60 12.35
C GLU A 108 11.29 -6.71 13.51
N LYS A 109 10.85 -7.32 14.62
CA LYS A 109 11.69 -7.58 15.78
C LYS A 109 12.86 -8.51 15.42
N HIS A 110 12.57 -9.58 14.67
CA HIS A 110 13.60 -10.54 14.24
C HIS A 110 14.63 -9.90 13.30
N ILE A 111 14.21 -9.13 12.31
CA ILE A 111 15.15 -8.41 11.42
C ILE A 111 16.03 -7.47 12.25
N ARG A 112 15.46 -6.77 13.24
CA ARG A 112 16.23 -5.89 14.11
C ARG A 112 17.29 -6.63 14.92
N GLU A 113 16.95 -7.77 15.49
CA GLU A 113 17.88 -8.62 16.23
C GLU A 113 18.96 -9.20 15.30
N ALA A 114 18.59 -9.63 14.09
CA ALA A 114 19.51 -10.15 13.09
C ALA A 114 20.57 -9.09 12.68
N ILE A 115 20.16 -7.86 12.39
CA ILE A 115 21.09 -6.77 12.04
C ILE A 115 22.02 -6.44 13.23
N ARG A 116 21.49 -6.42 14.45
CA ARG A 116 22.30 -6.20 15.66
C ARG A 116 23.33 -7.31 15.89
N SER A 117 22.97 -8.56 15.63
CA SER A 117 23.91 -9.68 15.71
C SER A 117 24.98 -9.56 14.62
N TYR A 118 24.60 -9.17 13.40
CA TYR A 118 25.50 -8.98 12.27
C TYR A 118 26.52 -7.85 12.50
N PHE A 119 26.22 -6.89 13.36
CA PHE A 119 27.14 -5.82 13.76
C PHE A 119 28.48 -6.33 14.31
N SER A 120 28.51 -7.53 14.91
CA SER A 120 29.76 -8.12 15.41
C SER A 120 30.66 -8.66 14.28
N VAL A 121 30.09 -8.91 13.09
CA VAL A 121 30.81 -9.39 11.90
C VAL A 121 31.30 -8.21 11.08
N ASP A 122 30.39 -7.29 10.73
CA ASP A 122 30.71 -6.08 9.99
C ASP A 122 29.90 -4.90 10.55
N PRO A 123 30.54 -4.04 11.38
CA PRO A 123 29.90 -2.87 11.97
C PRO A 123 29.39 -1.85 10.94
N VAL A 124 30.09 -1.69 9.81
CA VAL A 124 29.75 -0.68 8.80
C VAL A 124 28.54 -1.16 8.00
N ALA A 125 28.59 -2.37 7.46
CA ALA A 125 27.48 -2.97 6.72
C ALA A 125 26.21 -3.04 7.58
N ALA A 126 26.31 -3.50 8.83
CA ALA A 126 25.16 -3.57 9.73
C ALA A 126 24.52 -2.20 9.99
N SER A 127 25.34 -1.15 10.12
CA SER A 127 24.83 0.22 10.31
C SER A 127 24.16 0.77 9.06
N ILE A 128 24.70 0.48 7.87
CA ILE A 128 24.07 0.83 6.58
C ILE A 128 22.71 0.14 6.46
N MET A 129 22.65 -1.15 6.78
CA MET A 129 21.40 -1.93 6.78
C MET A 129 20.39 -1.36 7.77
N GLU A 130 20.83 -0.93 8.95
CA GLU A 130 19.96 -0.28 9.94
C GLU A 130 19.34 1.02 9.39
N ILE A 131 20.14 1.87 8.74
CA ILE A 131 19.70 3.13 8.13
C ILE A 131 18.66 2.87 7.04
N HIS A 132 18.90 1.93 6.14
CA HIS A 132 17.97 1.66 5.04
C HIS A 132 16.70 0.93 5.52
N THR A 133 16.81 0.05 6.51
CA THR A 133 15.73 -0.88 6.90
C THR A 133 14.74 -0.31 7.91
N PHE A 134 15.18 0.41 8.95
CA PHE A 134 14.28 0.85 10.02
C PHE A 134 13.59 2.18 9.76
N ASN A 135 14.08 2.96 8.79
CA ASN A 135 13.52 4.25 8.44
C ASN A 135 12.40 4.08 7.39
N ARG A 136 11.16 4.42 7.79
CA ARG A 136 9.97 4.27 6.94
C ARG A 136 9.95 5.21 5.74
N ASP A 137 10.49 6.41 5.91
CA ASP A 137 10.51 7.47 4.90
C ASP A 137 11.75 7.33 4.02
N GLN A 138 11.57 6.69 2.86
CA GLN A 138 12.63 6.41 1.91
C GLN A 138 13.22 7.69 1.29
N GLU A 139 12.43 8.77 1.17
CA GLU A 139 12.93 10.03 0.64
C GLU A 139 13.88 10.69 1.63
N ARG A 140 13.55 10.66 2.93
CA ARG A 140 14.45 11.14 3.97
C ARG A 140 15.72 10.30 4.09
N VAL A 141 15.61 8.98 3.97
CA VAL A 141 16.78 8.09 3.92
C VAL A 141 17.69 8.49 2.76
N ARG A 142 17.14 8.65 1.55
CA ARG A 142 17.90 9.05 0.36
C ARG A 142 18.63 10.39 0.57
N VAL A 143 17.92 11.43 1.01
CA VAL A 143 18.51 12.75 1.26
C VAL A 143 19.59 12.71 2.36
N GLY A 144 19.37 11.92 3.40
CA GLY A 144 20.36 11.70 4.47
C GLY A 144 21.61 11.00 3.96
N VAL A 145 21.44 9.88 3.25
CA VAL A 145 22.51 9.09 2.61
C VAL A 145 23.34 9.93 1.64
N GLU A 146 22.71 10.74 0.78
CA GLU A 146 23.42 11.66 -0.12
C GLU A 146 24.23 12.70 0.65
N THR A 147 23.69 13.22 1.76
CA THR A 147 24.40 14.22 2.58
C THR A 147 25.60 13.58 3.29
N MET A 148 25.45 12.36 3.79
CA MET A 148 26.53 11.58 4.39
C MET A 148 27.61 11.26 3.35
N ALA A 149 27.21 10.81 2.16
CA ALA A 149 28.13 10.56 1.05
C ALA A 149 28.96 11.81 0.69
N LYS A 150 28.36 13.00 0.69
CA LYS A 150 29.08 14.28 0.49
C LYS A 150 30.08 14.58 1.59
N TYR A 151 29.79 14.23 2.85
CA TYR A 151 30.76 14.39 3.93
C TYR A 151 31.96 13.47 3.73
N LEU A 152 31.74 12.22 3.36
CA LEU A 152 32.83 11.28 3.04
C LEU A 152 33.64 11.75 1.83
N ASP A 153 32.98 12.26 0.79
CA ASP A 153 33.62 12.77 -0.42
C ASP A 153 34.53 13.98 -0.13
N ASN A 154 34.07 14.92 0.70
CA ASN A 154 34.88 16.07 1.09
C ASN A 154 36.13 15.66 1.88
N ILE A 155 36.03 14.63 2.73
CA ILE A 155 37.17 14.10 3.48
C ILE A 155 38.15 13.38 2.55
N TYR A 156 37.63 12.61 1.59
CA TYR A 156 38.44 11.88 0.62
C TYR A 156 39.18 12.81 -0.35
N LEU A 157 38.50 13.86 -0.86
CA LEU A 157 39.08 14.83 -1.80
C LEU A 157 40.08 15.79 -1.13
N HIS A 158 39.85 16.12 0.15
CA HIS A 158 40.67 17.08 0.89
C HIS A 158 41.12 16.51 2.24
N PRO A 159 41.99 15.47 2.24
CA PRO A 159 42.36 14.77 3.46
C PRO A 159 43.10 15.66 4.44
N GLU A 160 43.93 16.61 3.99
CA GLU A 160 44.72 17.52 4.84
C GLU A 160 43.89 18.58 5.58
N GLU A 161 42.67 18.85 5.12
CA GLU A 161 41.84 19.91 5.68
C GLU A 161 41.07 19.44 6.94
N GLU A 162 41.53 19.86 8.13
CA GLU A 162 40.90 19.52 9.40
C GLU A 162 39.43 19.93 9.52
N LYS A 163 38.98 20.93 8.76
CA LYS A 163 37.59 21.42 8.80
C LYS A 163 36.60 20.35 8.32
N TYR A 164 36.99 19.49 7.38
CA TYR A 164 36.15 18.41 6.87
C TYR A 164 36.18 17.17 7.75
N ARG A 165 37.21 17.02 8.60
CA ARG A 165 37.34 15.93 9.58
C ARG A 165 36.44 16.12 10.81
N LYS A 166 35.74 17.25 10.93
CA LYS A 166 34.90 17.62 12.08
C LYS A 166 33.48 17.96 11.60
N ILE A 167 32.47 17.23 12.08
CA ILE A 167 31.06 17.46 11.75
C ILE A 167 30.35 17.94 13.02
N LYS A 168 29.78 19.15 12.98
CA LYS A 168 29.02 19.74 14.09
C LYS A 168 27.61 19.13 14.15
N LEU A 169 27.23 18.49 15.25
CA LEU A 169 25.92 17.85 15.39
C LEU A 169 24.76 18.87 15.43
N GLN A 170 25.03 20.09 15.92
CA GLN A 170 24.04 21.19 15.96
C GLN A 170 23.90 21.94 14.62
N ASN A 171 24.57 21.49 13.55
CA ASN A 171 24.39 22.09 12.23
C ASN A 171 22.96 21.82 11.72
N LYS A 172 22.26 22.85 11.23
CA LYS A 172 20.89 22.70 10.70
C LYS A 172 20.78 21.60 9.64
N VAL A 173 21.75 21.51 8.71
CA VAL A 173 21.76 20.49 7.66
C VAL A 173 21.86 19.09 8.27
N PHE A 174 22.71 18.93 9.28
CA PHE A 174 22.89 17.66 9.99
C PHE A 174 21.62 17.30 10.76
N GLN A 175 21.03 18.24 11.51
CA GLN A 175 19.84 17.98 12.32
C GLN A 175 18.61 17.62 11.49
N GLU A 176 18.37 18.34 10.40
CA GLU A 176 17.17 18.16 9.58
C GLU A 176 17.24 16.89 8.71
N ARG A 177 18.41 16.60 8.14
CA ARG A 177 18.59 15.54 7.12
C ARG A 177 19.13 14.24 7.68
N ILE A 178 20.00 14.33 8.68
CA ILE A 178 20.75 13.19 9.19
C ILE A 178 20.18 12.81 10.55
N SER A 179 20.24 13.67 11.57
CA SER A 179 19.89 13.33 12.96
C SER A 179 18.53 12.63 13.20
N CYS A 180 17.59 12.71 12.26
CA CYS A 180 16.30 12.03 12.32
C CYS A 180 16.33 10.54 11.96
N LEU A 181 17.38 10.01 11.33
CA LEU A 181 17.43 8.61 10.90
C LEU A 181 18.00 7.70 12.00
N GLU A 182 17.42 6.51 12.13
CA GLU A 182 17.94 5.46 13.02
C GLU A 182 19.24 4.87 12.42
N GLY A 183 20.22 4.52 13.26
CA GLY A 183 21.47 3.86 12.85
C GLY A 183 22.66 4.76 12.52
N ILE A 184 22.46 6.06 12.36
CA ILE A 184 23.53 6.99 11.93
C ILE A 184 24.71 7.06 12.91
N HIS A 185 24.42 7.12 14.21
CA HIS A 185 25.48 7.22 15.20
C HIS A 185 26.41 6.01 15.14
N ARG A 186 25.83 4.81 14.96
CA ARG A 186 26.58 3.57 14.80
C ARG A 186 27.38 3.56 13.50
N PHE A 187 26.81 4.07 12.41
CA PHE A 187 27.53 4.23 11.14
C PHE A 187 28.75 5.13 11.29
N PHE A 188 28.59 6.36 11.81
CA PHE A 188 29.71 7.28 11.98
C PHE A 188 30.79 6.71 12.92
N GLN A 189 30.40 5.99 13.97
CA GLN A 189 31.35 5.29 14.84
C GLN A 189 32.09 4.16 14.11
N ALA A 190 31.36 3.35 13.32
CA ALA A 190 31.92 2.22 12.59
C ALA A 190 32.95 2.65 11.54
N ILE A 191 32.72 3.77 10.85
CA ILE A 191 33.69 4.34 9.89
C ILE A 191 34.83 5.14 10.59
N GLY A 192 34.83 5.22 11.92
CA GLY A 192 35.92 5.79 12.70
C GLY A 192 35.78 7.26 13.14
N PHE A 193 34.56 7.81 13.23
CA PHE A 193 34.32 9.07 13.95
C PHE A 193 34.10 8.83 15.44
N GLU A 194 34.61 9.75 16.26
CA GLU A 194 34.34 9.81 17.69
C GLU A 194 33.50 11.03 18.03
N THR A 195 32.56 10.88 18.96
CA THR A 195 31.81 12.00 19.50
C THR A 195 32.64 12.71 20.57
N LYS A 196 32.97 13.99 20.34
CA LYS A 196 33.71 14.84 21.28
C LYS A 196 32.91 16.10 21.58
N THR A 197 32.86 16.48 22.85
CA THR A 197 32.30 17.77 23.29
C THR A 197 33.41 18.81 23.27
N LEU A 198 33.29 19.83 22.42
CA LEU A 198 34.27 20.92 22.33
C LEU A 198 33.66 22.22 22.88
N PRO A 199 34.42 23.02 23.64
CA PRO A 199 33.99 24.34 24.06
C PRO A 199 34.00 25.32 22.87
N VAL A 200 32.93 26.09 22.71
CA VAL A 200 32.80 27.05 21.60
C VAL A 200 33.85 28.16 21.72
N PRO A 201 34.74 28.36 20.73
CA PRO A 201 35.66 29.48 20.75
C PRO A 201 34.89 30.76 20.41
N GLY A 202 34.69 31.65 21.39
CA GLY A 202 34.18 33.01 21.12
C GLY A 202 33.10 33.57 22.05
N GLN A 203 32.61 32.84 23.06
CA GLN A 203 31.71 33.43 24.07
C GLN A 203 32.50 33.80 25.34
N GLY A 204 32.77 35.10 25.50
CA GLY A 204 33.49 35.64 26.65
C GLY A 204 32.77 35.38 27.98
N LYS A 205 33.51 34.78 28.93
CA LYS A 205 33.42 34.78 30.41
C LYS A 205 32.07 34.97 31.19
N LYS A 206 30.89 35.07 30.59
CA LYS A 206 29.63 35.37 31.31
C LYS A 206 28.35 34.63 30.84
N SER A 207 28.39 33.79 29.81
CA SER A 207 27.31 32.85 29.51
C SER A 207 27.72 31.44 29.91
N LYS A 208 26.76 30.65 30.42
CA LYS A 208 26.89 29.19 30.67
C LYS A 208 27.75 28.56 29.59
N GLN A 209 28.78 27.81 30.01
CA GLN A 209 29.70 27.08 29.15
C GLN A 209 28.89 26.21 28.17
N THR A 210 28.66 26.72 26.96
CA THR A 210 27.94 26.00 25.91
C THR A 210 28.93 25.03 25.30
N THR A 211 28.83 23.76 25.71
CA THR A 211 29.54 22.65 25.09
C THR A 211 28.80 22.23 23.83
N GLU A 212 29.50 22.16 22.71
CA GLU A 212 28.93 21.67 21.44
C GLU A 212 29.49 20.29 21.11
N GLU A 213 28.68 19.46 20.47
CA GLU A 213 29.02 18.08 20.14
C GLU A 213 29.49 18.00 18.69
N TYR A 214 30.61 17.34 18.48
CA TYR A 214 31.21 17.13 17.18
C TYR A 214 31.50 15.65 16.95
N TYR A 215 31.26 15.17 15.73
CA TYR A 215 31.93 13.97 15.24
C TYR A 215 33.30 14.36 14.71
N VAL A 216 34.34 13.74 15.23
CA VAL A 216 35.73 13.97 14.82
C VAL A 216 36.29 12.66 14.28
N LEU A 217 36.79 12.67 13.04
CA LEU A 217 37.41 11.50 12.43
C LEU A 217 38.73 11.17 13.14
N LYS A 218 38.95 9.90 13.51
CA LYS A 218 40.23 9.44 14.07
C LYS A 218 41.34 9.55 13.02
N GLU A 219 42.55 9.89 13.48
CA GLU A 219 43.73 9.99 12.61
C GLU A 219 44.10 8.63 11.98
N GLU A 220 43.78 7.52 12.65
CA GLU A 220 43.96 6.15 12.14
C GLU A 220 43.25 5.93 10.79
N MET A 221 42.09 6.55 10.58
CA MET A 221 41.33 6.44 9.34
C MET A 221 41.93 7.23 8.18
N LEU A 222 42.82 8.20 8.45
CA LEU A 222 43.53 8.93 7.40
C LEU A 222 44.52 8.03 6.65
N THR A 223 44.93 6.91 7.25
CA THR A 223 45.77 5.89 6.58
C THR A 223 44.97 4.94 5.69
N LYS A 224 43.63 4.93 5.82
CA LYS A 224 42.69 4.04 5.13
C LYS A 224 41.61 4.82 4.37
N LEU A 225 42.06 5.80 3.58
CA LEU A 225 41.17 6.67 2.80
C LEU A 225 40.37 5.92 1.72
N GLU A 226 40.91 4.83 1.15
CA GLU A 226 40.18 4.03 0.15
C GLU A 226 38.95 3.35 0.76
N ASP A 227 39.03 2.88 2.02
CA ASP A 227 37.89 2.30 2.73
C ASP A 227 36.70 3.28 2.82
N LEU A 228 36.97 4.60 2.96
CA LEU A 228 35.90 5.62 3.03
C LEU A 228 35.13 5.73 1.70
N LYS A 229 35.80 5.47 0.58
CA LYS A 229 35.18 5.45 -0.74
C LYS A 229 34.34 4.19 -0.91
N ASP A 230 34.81 3.04 -0.44
CA ASP A 230 34.04 1.80 -0.43
C ASP A 230 32.79 1.93 0.47
N TYR A 231 32.92 2.51 1.66
CA TYR A 231 31.79 2.77 2.55
C TYR A 231 30.76 3.74 1.95
N LYS A 232 31.23 4.75 1.20
CA LYS A 232 30.35 5.66 0.44
C LYS A 232 29.58 4.88 -0.63
N GLU A 233 30.26 4.04 -1.40
CA GLU A 233 29.63 3.24 -2.46
C GLU A 233 28.60 2.27 -1.88
N GLN A 234 28.95 1.57 -0.81
CA GLN A 234 28.06 0.66 -0.09
C GLN A 234 26.84 1.40 0.51
N LEU A 235 27.02 2.60 1.05
CA LEU A 235 25.92 3.40 1.60
C LEU A 235 24.90 3.78 0.53
N LEU A 236 25.37 4.06 -0.70
CA LEU A 236 24.53 4.47 -1.84
C LEU A 236 23.88 3.30 -2.56
N SER A 237 24.57 2.16 -2.67
CA SER A 237 24.09 0.98 -3.40
C SER A 237 23.24 0.03 -2.56
N SER A 238 23.32 0.10 -1.22
CA SER A 238 22.62 -0.83 -0.34
C SER A 238 21.10 -0.66 -0.41
N GLU A 239 20.41 -1.79 -0.45
CA GLU A 239 18.95 -1.87 -0.35
C GLU A 239 18.49 -2.20 1.08
N PRO A 240 17.25 -1.83 1.46
CA PRO A 240 16.68 -2.21 2.74
C PRO A 240 16.48 -3.72 2.85
N VAL A 241 16.76 -4.27 4.04
CA VAL A 241 16.56 -5.69 4.33
C VAL A 241 15.07 -5.98 4.49
N ARG A 242 14.46 -6.58 3.48
CA ARG A 242 13.04 -6.95 3.49
C ARG A 242 12.88 -8.45 3.70
N ALA A 243 12.05 -8.84 4.66
CA ALA A 243 11.69 -10.24 4.82
C ALA A 243 10.85 -10.70 3.63
N GLN A 244 11.17 -11.86 3.09
CA GLN A 244 10.46 -12.45 1.96
C GLN A 244 9.25 -13.23 2.49
N LEU A 245 8.13 -13.21 1.77
CA LEU A 245 6.95 -13.98 2.16
C LEU A 245 7.27 -15.46 2.03
N ASP A 246 7.07 -16.23 3.10
CA ASP A 246 7.13 -17.68 3.03
C ASP A 246 5.84 -18.18 2.36
N ARG A 247 5.99 -18.91 1.26
CA ARG A 247 4.86 -19.50 0.53
C ARG A 247 4.17 -20.60 1.32
N GLN A 248 4.85 -21.18 2.32
CA GLN A 248 4.36 -22.30 3.10
C GLN A 248 3.79 -23.41 2.21
N LEU A 249 4.60 -23.84 1.25
CA LEU A 249 4.20 -24.86 0.29
C LEU A 249 3.79 -26.13 1.03
N CYS A 250 2.53 -26.51 0.86
CA CYS A 250 1.95 -27.74 1.41
C CYS A 250 1.28 -28.53 0.30
N VAL A 251 1.41 -29.86 0.34
CA VAL A 251 0.68 -30.76 -0.56
C VAL A 251 -0.36 -31.53 0.23
N PHE A 252 -1.58 -31.52 -0.26
CA PHE A 252 -2.70 -32.20 0.36
C PHE A 252 -3.26 -33.29 -0.55
N LYS A 253 -3.78 -34.35 0.08
CA LYS A 253 -4.67 -35.31 -0.57
C LYS A 253 -6.11 -35.01 -0.18
N PRO A 254 -7.08 -35.06 -1.11
CA PRO A 254 -8.49 -34.88 -0.80
C PRO A 254 -8.96 -35.91 0.25
N SER A 255 -9.63 -35.46 1.30
CA SER A 255 -10.28 -36.39 2.24
C SER A 255 -11.53 -37.02 1.60
N PRO A 256 -11.75 -38.33 1.76
CA PRO A 256 -12.99 -38.99 1.33
C PRO A 256 -14.22 -38.50 2.11
N GLU A 257 -14.06 -37.89 3.28
CA GLU A 257 -15.16 -37.36 4.09
C GLU A 257 -15.75 -36.08 3.50
N ALA A 258 -14.94 -35.27 2.81
CA ALA A 258 -15.40 -34.05 2.14
C ALA A 258 -16.44 -34.33 1.04
N ALA A 259 -16.50 -35.55 0.51
CA ALA A 259 -17.50 -35.96 -0.49
C ALA A 259 -18.83 -36.43 0.15
N ARG A 260 -18.87 -36.64 1.46
CA ARG A 260 -20.08 -37.05 2.19
C ARG A 260 -20.85 -35.80 2.61
N PHE A 261 -21.87 -35.47 1.84
CA PHE A 261 -22.73 -34.32 2.09
C PHE A 261 -24.18 -34.79 2.23
N GLU A 262 -24.53 -35.26 3.43
CA GLU A 262 -25.90 -35.64 3.78
C GLU A 262 -26.41 -34.65 4.82
N LEU A 263 -27.42 -33.85 4.44
CA LEU A 263 -28.05 -32.88 5.33
C LEU A 263 -29.48 -33.30 5.67
N PRO A 264 -29.95 -33.08 6.91
CA PRO A 264 -31.34 -33.32 7.28
C PRO A 264 -32.32 -32.47 6.46
N ASN A 265 -33.53 -32.97 6.26
CA ASN A 265 -34.56 -32.27 5.47
C ASN A 265 -34.93 -30.89 6.04
N ASP A 266 -34.87 -30.73 7.37
CA ASP A 266 -35.17 -29.45 8.04
C ASP A 266 -34.20 -28.33 7.66
N PHE A 267 -32.99 -28.64 7.19
CA PHE A 267 -32.05 -27.66 6.65
C PHE A 267 -32.61 -26.91 5.43
N TYR A 268 -33.47 -27.57 4.64
CA TYR A 268 -34.07 -26.96 3.45
C TYR A 268 -35.32 -26.13 3.78
N ASN A 269 -35.79 -26.17 5.03
CA ASN A 269 -36.95 -25.42 5.46
C ASN A 269 -36.53 -24.02 5.93
N LEU A 270 -36.96 -23.00 5.19
CA LEU A 270 -36.72 -21.61 5.56
C LEU A 270 -37.46 -21.25 6.86
N THR A 271 -36.72 -20.72 7.81
CA THR A 271 -37.27 -20.18 9.05
C THR A 271 -37.90 -18.80 8.81
N ALA A 272 -38.86 -18.41 9.64
CA ALA A 272 -39.49 -17.09 9.57
C ALA A 272 -38.49 -15.93 9.74
N GLU A 273 -37.38 -16.16 10.45
CA GLU A 273 -36.31 -15.18 10.64
C GLU A 273 -35.47 -14.99 9.37
N GLU A 274 -35.14 -16.06 8.66
CA GLU A 274 -34.42 -16.01 7.39
C GLU A 274 -35.24 -15.28 6.32
N ILE A 275 -36.56 -15.53 6.26
CA ILE A 275 -37.46 -14.85 5.33
C ILE A 275 -37.48 -13.34 5.59
N LYS A 276 -37.56 -12.92 6.86
CA LYS A 276 -37.50 -11.49 7.24
C LYS A 276 -36.14 -10.87 6.90
N ARG A 277 -35.04 -11.61 7.12
CA ARG A 277 -33.68 -11.15 6.79
C ARG A 277 -33.52 -10.99 5.29
N GLU A 278 -34.00 -11.94 4.49
CA GLU A 278 -33.97 -11.86 3.03
C GLU A 278 -34.80 -10.69 2.51
N GLN A 279 -36.00 -10.47 3.07
CA GLN A 279 -36.83 -9.32 2.71
C GLN A 279 -36.09 -8.00 2.97
N ARG A 280 -35.45 -7.86 4.14
CA ARG A 280 -34.65 -6.68 4.47
C ARG A 280 -33.49 -6.48 3.50
N LEU A 281 -32.72 -7.53 3.22
CA LEU A 281 -31.60 -7.48 2.27
C LEU A 281 -32.07 -7.11 0.85
N ARG A 282 -33.22 -7.61 0.41
CA ARG A 282 -33.82 -7.22 -0.87
C ARG A 282 -34.23 -5.76 -0.88
N THR A 283 -34.84 -5.25 0.19
CA THR A 283 -35.19 -3.83 0.31
C THR A 283 -33.94 -2.96 0.24
N GLU A 284 -32.90 -3.28 1.01
CA GLU A 284 -31.62 -2.55 0.98
C GLU A 284 -30.93 -2.62 -0.38
N ALA A 285 -30.99 -3.76 -1.07
CA ALA A 285 -30.42 -3.92 -2.41
C ALA A 285 -31.16 -3.05 -3.44
N VAL A 286 -32.49 -2.95 -3.35
CA VAL A 286 -33.30 -2.08 -4.21
C VAL A 286 -33.01 -0.60 -3.91
N GLU A 287 -32.85 -0.24 -2.64
CA GLU A 287 -32.45 1.12 -2.25
C GLU A 287 -31.06 1.47 -2.80
N LYS A 288 -30.08 0.55 -2.66
CA LYS A 288 -28.74 0.73 -3.22
C LYS A 288 -28.74 0.82 -4.75
N ALA A 289 -29.54 0.01 -5.43
CA ALA A 289 -29.65 0.00 -6.89
C ALA A 289 -30.38 1.23 -7.45
N SER A 290 -31.34 1.79 -6.70
CA SER A 290 -32.06 3.01 -7.07
C SER A 290 -31.28 4.30 -6.79
N MET A 291 -30.22 4.24 -5.98
CA MET A 291 -29.32 5.36 -5.72
C MET A 291 -28.39 5.63 -6.90
N LEU A 292 -28.37 6.88 -7.39
CA LEU A 292 -27.44 7.31 -8.44
C LEU A 292 -25.99 7.35 -7.92
N ARG A 293 -25.23 6.27 -8.15
CA ARG A 293 -23.80 6.24 -7.83
C ARG A 293 -23.01 7.11 -8.80
N THR A 294 -22.27 8.08 -8.25
CA THR A 294 -21.29 8.86 -9.02
C THR A 294 -20.10 7.98 -9.41
N ARG A 295 -19.39 8.36 -10.48
CA ARG A 295 -18.14 7.70 -10.90
C ARG A 295 -17.13 7.60 -9.75
N ALA A 296 -17.00 8.66 -8.95
CA ALA A 296 -16.11 8.70 -7.80
C ALA A 296 -16.48 7.69 -6.70
N MET A 297 -17.78 7.42 -6.48
CA MET A 297 -18.22 6.40 -5.51
C MET A 297 -17.84 5.00 -5.98
N ARG A 298 -18.03 4.68 -7.27
CA ARG A 298 -17.67 3.37 -7.82
C ARG A 298 -16.17 3.12 -7.75
N GLU A 299 -15.37 4.08 -8.21
CA GLU A 299 -13.90 3.96 -8.17
C GLU A 299 -13.37 3.84 -6.73
N LYS A 300 -14.00 4.52 -5.76
CA LYS A 300 -13.63 4.41 -4.34
C LYS A 300 -13.99 3.04 -3.74
N GLU A 301 -15.16 2.50 -4.07
CA GLU A 301 -15.63 1.19 -3.62
C GLU A 301 -14.75 0.06 -4.21
N GLU A 302 -14.44 0.14 -5.51
CA GLU A 302 -13.51 -0.78 -6.18
C GLU A 302 -12.11 -0.73 -5.55
N GLN A 303 -11.59 0.47 -5.29
CA GLN A 303 -10.31 0.62 -4.58
C GLN A 303 -10.34 0.04 -3.17
N ARG A 304 -11.48 0.12 -2.47
CA ARG A 304 -11.63 -0.46 -1.14
C ARG A 304 -11.62 -1.98 -1.21
N GLU A 305 -12.36 -2.58 -2.14
CA GLU A 305 -12.37 -4.03 -2.33
C GLU A 305 -10.99 -4.54 -2.77
N MET A 306 -10.30 -3.85 -3.69
CA MET A 306 -8.94 -4.22 -4.11
C MET A 306 -7.89 -4.15 -2.98
N ARG A 307 -8.14 -3.34 -1.93
CA ARG A 307 -7.26 -3.17 -0.77
C ARG A 307 -7.70 -3.97 0.45
N LYS A 308 -8.81 -4.69 0.36
CA LYS A 308 -9.42 -5.45 1.46
C LYS A 308 -8.53 -6.57 1.95
N TYR A 309 -7.86 -7.24 1.02
CA TYR A 309 -6.98 -8.37 1.30
C TYR A 309 -5.54 -8.02 0.95
N ASN A 310 -4.64 -8.29 1.91
CA ASN A 310 -3.19 -8.14 1.70
C ASN A 310 -2.54 -9.44 1.21
N TYR A 311 -3.16 -10.58 1.53
CA TYR A 311 -2.68 -11.92 1.23
C TYR A 311 -3.80 -12.74 0.59
N THR A 312 -3.41 -13.76 -0.16
CA THR A 312 -4.32 -14.75 -0.72
C THR A 312 -3.77 -16.16 -0.54
N LEU A 313 -4.67 -17.11 -0.33
CA LEU A 313 -4.35 -18.53 -0.29
C LEU A 313 -4.75 -19.17 -1.62
N VAL A 314 -3.78 -19.66 -2.38
CA VAL A 314 -4.04 -20.33 -3.66
C VAL A 314 -3.82 -21.82 -3.50
N ARG A 315 -4.82 -22.60 -3.94
CA ARG A 315 -4.77 -24.04 -4.04
C ARG A 315 -4.81 -24.44 -5.50
N VAL A 316 -3.89 -25.29 -5.94
CA VAL A 316 -3.82 -25.82 -7.30
C VAL A 316 -4.05 -27.33 -7.24
N ARG A 317 -5.14 -27.79 -7.85
CA ARG A 317 -5.49 -29.19 -7.98
C ARG A 317 -4.81 -29.78 -9.22
N PHE A 318 -4.11 -30.88 -9.02
CA PHE A 318 -3.44 -31.63 -10.07
C PHE A 318 -4.36 -32.73 -10.64
N PRO A 319 -4.09 -33.21 -11.86
CA PRO A 319 -4.89 -34.28 -12.49
C PRO A 319 -4.91 -35.61 -11.71
N ASP A 320 -3.86 -35.88 -10.93
CA ASP A 320 -3.76 -37.03 -10.03
C ASP A 320 -4.55 -36.85 -8.71
N GLY A 321 -5.19 -35.69 -8.54
CA GLY A 321 -6.05 -35.36 -7.41
C GLY A 321 -5.35 -34.66 -6.24
N TYR A 322 -4.03 -34.53 -6.25
CA TYR A 322 -3.32 -33.79 -5.21
C TYR A 322 -3.59 -32.29 -5.28
N ILE A 323 -3.49 -31.61 -4.15
CA ILE A 323 -3.72 -30.17 -4.04
C ILE A 323 -2.46 -29.52 -3.48
N LEU A 324 -1.82 -28.67 -4.27
CA LEU A 324 -0.72 -27.81 -3.83
C LEU A 324 -1.29 -26.52 -3.26
N GLN A 325 -0.90 -26.15 -2.05
CA GLN A 325 -1.30 -24.92 -1.40
C GLN A 325 -0.11 -23.98 -1.25
N GLY A 326 -0.32 -22.70 -1.51
CA GLY A 326 0.65 -21.64 -1.26
C GLY A 326 0.00 -20.32 -0.83
N THR A 327 0.73 -19.56 -0.02
CA THR A 327 0.35 -18.22 0.43
C THR A 327 1.04 -17.16 -0.42
N PHE A 328 0.27 -16.20 -0.94
CA PHE A 328 0.75 -15.13 -1.83
C PHE A 328 0.30 -13.75 -1.33
N TYR A 329 0.93 -12.69 -1.81
CA TYR A 329 0.38 -11.35 -1.67
C TYR A 329 -0.76 -11.17 -2.65
N ALA A 330 -1.81 -10.46 -2.25
CA ALA A 330 -2.96 -10.20 -3.12
C ALA A 330 -2.61 -9.40 -4.38
N ARG A 331 -1.47 -8.69 -4.38
CA ARG A 331 -0.98 -7.85 -5.48
C ARG A 331 0.17 -8.47 -6.28
N GLU A 332 0.52 -9.72 -5.99
CA GLU A 332 1.49 -10.43 -6.82
C GLU A 332 0.88 -10.80 -8.17
N SER A 333 1.75 -10.86 -9.18
CA SER A 333 1.37 -11.27 -10.52
C SER A 333 1.11 -12.77 -10.59
N VAL A 334 0.22 -13.16 -11.48
CA VAL A 334 -0.10 -14.58 -11.74
C VAL A 334 1.14 -15.34 -12.26
N SER A 335 2.11 -14.68 -12.88
CA SER A 335 3.39 -15.28 -13.28
C SER A 335 4.14 -15.96 -12.12
N VAL A 336 4.04 -15.39 -10.91
CA VAL A 336 4.65 -15.96 -9.69
C VAL A 336 3.97 -17.27 -9.29
N LEU A 337 2.67 -17.42 -9.57
CA LEU A 337 1.99 -18.70 -9.38
C LEU A 337 2.48 -19.74 -10.39
N TYR A 338 2.63 -19.37 -11.66
CA TYR A 338 3.15 -20.28 -12.68
C TYR A 338 4.57 -20.74 -12.33
N SER A 339 5.45 -19.85 -11.88
CA SER A 339 6.79 -20.25 -11.43
C SER A 339 6.74 -21.16 -10.20
N PHE A 340 5.88 -20.84 -9.22
CA PHE A 340 5.68 -21.66 -8.02
C PHE A 340 5.19 -23.08 -8.35
N VAL A 341 4.27 -23.22 -9.30
CA VAL A 341 3.79 -24.52 -9.76
C VAL A 341 4.87 -25.26 -10.53
N ARG A 342 5.60 -24.57 -11.44
CA ARG A 342 6.75 -25.15 -12.16
C ARG A 342 7.79 -25.71 -11.20
N GLU A 343 8.16 -24.97 -10.16
CA GLU A 343 9.13 -25.43 -9.16
C GLU A 343 8.68 -26.69 -8.38
N ALA A 344 7.38 -26.96 -8.32
CA ALA A 344 6.81 -28.14 -7.67
C ALA A 344 6.67 -29.36 -8.60
N LEU A 345 6.71 -29.15 -9.93
CA LEU A 345 6.60 -30.19 -10.94
C LEU A 345 7.90 -30.98 -11.04
N ARG A 346 7.83 -32.24 -11.46
CA ARG A 346 9.02 -33.04 -11.77
C ARG A 346 9.65 -32.59 -13.08
N ASP A 347 8.80 -32.29 -14.07
CA ASP A 347 9.18 -31.95 -15.43
C ASP A 347 8.81 -30.49 -15.71
N ASP A 348 9.71 -29.58 -15.34
CA ASP A 348 9.49 -28.12 -15.37
C ASP A 348 9.34 -27.54 -16.79
N TRP A 349 9.61 -28.34 -17.82
CA TRP A 349 9.57 -27.96 -19.24
C TRP A 349 8.19 -28.13 -19.88
N LEU A 350 7.29 -28.91 -19.29
CA LEU A 350 5.97 -29.13 -19.89
C LEU A 350 5.08 -27.88 -19.79
N PRO A 351 4.46 -27.45 -20.91
CA PRO A 351 3.42 -26.43 -20.88
C PRO A 351 2.18 -26.92 -20.13
N PHE A 352 1.69 -26.10 -19.20
CA PHE A 352 0.43 -26.32 -18.52
C PHE A 352 -0.36 -25.02 -18.43
N GLU A 353 -1.67 -25.15 -18.28
CA GLU A 353 -2.61 -24.07 -18.08
C GLU A 353 -3.22 -24.17 -16.68
N LEU A 354 -3.51 -23.02 -16.08
CA LEU A 354 -4.25 -22.95 -14.82
C LEU A 354 -5.68 -22.47 -15.07
N LEU A 355 -6.63 -23.30 -14.70
CA LEU A 355 -8.06 -23.05 -14.84
C LEU A 355 -8.61 -22.49 -13.52
N GLY A 356 -9.20 -21.31 -13.62
CA GLY A 356 -9.94 -20.62 -12.57
C GLY A 356 -11.21 -21.34 -12.12
N PRO A 357 -11.85 -20.86 -11.04
CA PRO A 357 -13.18 -21.32 -10.65
C PRO A 357 -14.16 -21.15 -11.82
N GLY A 358 -14.80 -22.23 -12.25
CA GLY A 358 -15.69 -22.23 -13.42
C GLY A 358 -15.02 -22.55 -14.77
N GLY A 359 -13.74 -22.94 -14.78
CA GLY A 359 -13.03 -23.40 -15.97
C GLY A 359 -12.45 -22.29 -16.86
N LEU A 360 -12.45 -21.04 -16.37
CA LEU A 360 -11.86 -19.90 -17.08
C LEU A 360 -10.34 -20.01 -17.07
N LYS A 361 -9.71 -19.96 -18.25
CA LYS A 361 -8.25 -19.99 -18.38
C LYS A 361 -7.63 -18.69 -17.86
N LEU A 362 -6.59 -18.79 -17.05
CA LEU A 362 -5.76 -17.65 -16.66
C LEU A 362 -4.80 -17.29 -17.80
N THR A 363 -5.23 -16.39 -18.69
CA THR A 363 -4.48 -16.03 -19.92
C THR A 363 -3.43 -14.93 -19.71
N ASP A 364 -3.66 -14.00 -18.78
CA ASP A 364 -2.75 -12.89 -18.54
C ASP A 364 -1.95 -13.13 -17.25
N GLU A 365 -0.66 -13.44 -17.42
CA GLU A 365 0.26 -13.72 -16.32
C GLU A 365 0.71 -12.44 -15.59
N ASN A 366 0.50 -11.25 -16.17
CA ASN A 366 0.95 -9.99 -15.57
C ASN A 366 -0.07 -9.38 -14.61
N LEU A 367 -1.33 -9.82 -14.67
CA LEU A 367 -2.38 -9.34 -13.78
C LEU A 367 -2.13 -9.79 -12.34
N ALA A 368 -2.58 -8.98 -11.40
CA ALA A 368 -2.48 -9.29 -9.98
C ALA A 368 -3.61 -10.24 -9.53
N PHE A 369 -3.37 -11.03 -8.47
CA PHE A 369 -4.39 -11.95 -7.94
C PHE A 369 -5.71 -11.27 -7.57
N ASN A 370 -5.66 -10.06 -6.99
CA ASN A 370 -6.85 -9.29 -6.63
C ASN A 370 -7.63 -8.80 -7.85
N GLU A 371 -6.96 -8.54 -8.98
CA GLU A 371 -7.58 -8.15 -10.24
C GLU A 371 -8.22 -9.35 -10.94
N CYS A 372 -7.62 -10.54 -10.80
CA CYS A 372 -8.18 -11.79 -11.30
C CYS A 372 -9.29 -12.39 -10.40
N GLY A 373 -9.66 -11.73 -9.30
CA GLY A 373 -10.64 -12.24 -8.35
C GLY A 373 -10.18 -13.49 -7.58
N LEU A 374 -8.86 -13.74 -7.53
CA LEU A 374 -8.25 -14.87 -6.83
C LEU A 374 -7.98 -14.56 -5.34
N VAL A 375 -8.84 -13.75 -4.72
CA VAL A 375 -8.73 -13.29 -3.32
C VAL A 375 -10.06 -13.51 -2.58
N PRO A 376 -10.05 -13.82 -1.28
CA PRO A 376 -8.90 -14.10 -0.41
C PRO A 376 -8.38 -15.54 -0.50
N SER A 377 -9.12 -16.42 -1.19
CA SER A 377 -8.74 -17.80 -1.42
C SER A 377 -9.25 -18.26 -2.77
N ALA A 378 -8.45 -19.01 -3.51
CA ALA A 378 -8.84 -19.55 -4.81
C ALA A 378 -8.41 -21.01 -4.97
N LEU A 379 -9.26 -21.81 -5.60
CA LEU A 379 -8.94 -23.16 -6.05
C LEU A 379 -8.86 -23.16 -7.57
N LEU A 380 -7.69 -23.53 -8.08
CA LEU A 380 -7.37 -23.62 -9.49
C LEU A 380 -7.17 -25.09 -9.86
N THR A 381 -7.40 -25.44 -11.12
CA THR A 381 -7.13 -26.78 -11.65
C THR A 381 -6.04 -26.70 -12.69
N LEU A 382 -4.99 -27.49 -12.54
CA LEU A 382 -3.93 -27.63 -13.53
C LEU A 382 -4.42 -28.55 -14.64
N ALA A 383 -4.30 -28.07 -15.88
CA ALA A 383 -4.55 -28.84 -17.09
C ALA A 383 -3.30 -28.82 -17.96
N TRP A 384 -2.91 -29.99 -18.46
CA TRP A 384 -1.82 -30.11 -19.43
C TRP A 384 -2.30 -29.74 -20.83
N ASP A 385 -1.41 -29.21 -21.66
CA ASP A 385 -1.72 -29.01 -23.07
C ASP A 385 -1.99 -30.36 -23.75
N ALA A 386 -3.18 -30.49 -24.34
CA ALA A 386 -3.63 -31.73 -24.95
C ALA A 386 -2.75 -32.18 -26.13
N ALA A 387 -2.15 -31.25 -26.86
CA ALA A 387 -1.27 -31.57 -27.98
C ALA A 387 0.05 -32.18 -27.47
N VAL A 388 0.65 -31.58 -26.45
CA VAL A 388 1.89 -32.06 -25.83
C VAL A 388 1.68 -33.42 -25.18
N MET A 389 0.55 -33.61 -24.50
CA MET A 389 0.20 -34.91 -23.90
C MET A 389 -0.02 -36.00 -24.95
N ALA A 390 -0.58 -35.67 -26.12
CA ALA A 390 -0.75 -36.62 -27.21
C ALA A 390 0.59 -37.05 -27.82
N ASP A 391 1.54 -36.12 -27.97
CA ASP A 391 2.87 -36.41 -28.49
C ASP A 391 3.69 -37.29 -27.53
N ILE A 392 3.58 -37.07 -26.21
CA ILE A 392 4.24 -37.90 -25.19
C ILE A 392 3.61 -39.30 -25.11
N GLN A 393 2.29 -39.40 -25.26
CA GLN A 393 1.64 -40.71 -25.35
C GLN A 393 2.05 -41.46 -26.62
N ALA A 394 2.26 -40.74 -27.73
CA ALA A 394 2.73 -41.31 -28.99
C ALA A 394 4.22 -41.74 -28.94
N SER A 395 5.05 -41.11 -28.11
CA SER A 395 6.47 -41.48 -27.93
C SER A 395 6.67 -42.73 -27.06
N GLY A 396 5.63 -43.20 -26.37
CA GLY A 396 5.68 -44.41 -25.55
C GLY A 396 6.43 -44.26 -24.23
N GLU A 397 6.70 -43.03 -23.79
CA GLU A 397 7.27 -42.80 -22.47
C GLU A 397 6.26 -43.14 -21.37
N GLU A 398 6.64 -44.02 -20.44
CA GLU A 398 5.84 -44.29 -19.23
C GLU A 398 5.77 -43.03 -18.39
N GLN A 399 4.57 -42.43 -18.30
CA GLN A 399 4.38 -41.25 -17.48
C GLN A 399 4.54 -41.59 -16.00
N PRO A 400 5.26 -40.76 -15.22
CA PRO A 400 5.37 -40.96 -13.79
C PRO A 400 3.97 -40.91 -13.15
N ALA A 401 3.78 -41.73 -12.12
CA ALA A 401 2.49 -41.86 -11.43
C ALA A 401 1.95 -40.54 -10.83
N SER A 402 2.82 -39.55 -10.62
CA SER A 402 2.45 -38.19 -10.22
C SER A 402 3.37 -37.17 -10.89
N PRO A 403 2.84 -36.02 -11.33
CA PRO A 403 3.62 -34.92 -11.90
C PRO A 403 4.41 -34.12 -10.85
N LEU A 404 4.19 -34.35 -9.55
CA LEU A 404 4.88 -33.62 -8.48
C LEU A 404 6.24 -34.23 -8.13
N LYS A 405 7.17 -33.40 -7.63
CA LYS A 405 8.47 -33.87 -7.12
C LYS A 405 8.28 -34.88 -5.97
N PRO A 406 9.08 -35.97 -5.92
CA PRO A 406 8.94 -37.02 -4.91
C PRO A 406 9.15 -36.51 -3.47
N GLU A 407 10.00 -35.49 -3.29
CA GLU A 407 10.23 -34.83 -2.01
C GLU A 407 8.94 -34.22 -1.43
N LEU A 408 8.11 -33.64 -2.30
CA LEU A 408 6.83 -33.05 -1.90
C LEU A 408 5.79 -34.12 -1.56
N LEU A 409 5.78 -35.22 -2.34
CA LEU A 409 4.89 -36.36 -2.09
C LEU A 409 5.16 -37.03 -0.74
N SER A 410 6.41 -37.03 -0.27
CA SER A 410 6.76 -37.56 1.06
C SER A 410 6.18 -36.76 2.23
N ARG A 411 5.79 -35.49 2.01
CA ARG A 411 5.29 -34.56 3.03
C ARG A 411 3.78 -34.30 2.91
N VAL A 412 3.07 -35.14 2.17
CA VAL A 412 1.64 -34.99 1.92
C VAL A 412 0.85 -35.10 3.23
N GLN A 413 -0.12 -34.20 3.37
CA GLN A 413 -1.08 -34.21 4.47
C GLN A 413 -2.48 -34.53 3.93
N THR A 414 -3.35 -35.09 4.77
CA THR A 414 -4.77 -35.21 4.42
C THR A 414 -5.44 -33.87 4.68
N LEU A 415 -6.19 -33.36 3.71
CA LEU A 415 -7.00 -32.16 3.91
C LEU A 415 -8.16 -32.51 4.86
N SER A 416 -8.12 -32.03 6.10
CA SER A 416 -9.19 -32.25 7.09
C SER A 416 -10.43 -31.45 6.78
#